data_AF-A0A973QRG6-F1
#
_entry.id   AF-A0A973QRG6-F1
#
_cell.length_a   1.000
_cell.length_b   1.000
_cell.length_c   1.000
_cell.angle_alpha   90.00
_cell.angle_beta   90.00
_cell.angle_gamma   90.00
#
_symmetry.space_group_name_H-M   'P 1'
#
loop_
_entity.id
_entity.type
_entity.pdbx_description
1 polymer ?
#
loop_
_entity_poly.entity_id
_entity_poly.type
_entity_poly.pdbx_seq_one_letter_code
_entity_poly.pdbx_strand_id
1 'polypeptide(L)'
;GMAASYDDQGNYIYPEGFDPETNDWLEGFETQREAWETQYAEAQQRFEQHQAQVIKSREADEQAAAEAGGAAPAQGGQASGGGSYSSESADNSGALASDEALAALREKLAGGQS
;
A
#
# COMPACT_ATOMS: atom_id res chain seq x y z
N GLY A 1 -3.31 5.63 -3.21
CA GLY A 1 -3.56 6.91 -2.52
C GLY A 1 -3.72 8.02 -3.55
N MET A 2 -4.15 9.19 -3.10
CA MET A 2 -4.23 10.41 -3.91
C MET A 2 -2.85 11.07 -3.97
N ALA A 3 -2.51 11.75 -5.07
CA ALA A 3 -1.29 12.56 -5.12
C ALA A 3 -1.46 13.79 -4.20
N ALA A 4 -0.55 13.97 -3.25
CA ALA A 4 -0.51 15.13 -2.37
C ALA A 4 0.66 16.03 -2.77
N SER A 5 0.40 17.35 -2.84
CA SER A 5 1.45 18.35 -3.05
C SER A 5 1.80 18.98 -1.70
N TYR A 6 3.08 19.25 -1.49
CA TYR A 6 3.60 19.85 -0.27
C TYR A 6 4.44 21.08 -0.62
N ASP A 7 4.40 22.11 0.24
CA ASP A 7 5.25 23.29 0.09
C ASP A 7 6.71 23.01 0.51
N ASP A 8 7.59 24.00 0.36
CA ASP A 8 9.02 23.89 0.73
C ASP A 8 9.24 23.59 2.23
N GLN A 9 8.21 23.78 3.05
CA GLN A 9 8.22 23.54 4.49
C GLN A 9 7.59 22.18 4.86
N GLY A 10 7.06 21.44 3.87
CA GLY A 10 6.41 20.14 4.06
C GLY A 10 4.94 20.23 4.48
N ASN A 11 4.31 21.40 4.41
CA ASN A 11 2.87 21.54 4.67
C ASN A 11 2.08 21.08 3.46
N TYR A 12 0.93 20.44 3.70
CA TYR A 12 0.02 20.03 2.62
C TYR A 12 -0.53 21.25 1.89
N ILE A 13 -0.39 21.24 0.57
CA ILE A 13 -0.97 22.26 -0.31
C ILE A 13 -2.39 21.83 -0.63
N TYR A 14 -3.35 22.63 -0.15
CA TYR A 14 -4.76 22.45 -0.44
C TYR A 14 -5.05 22.66 -1.93
N PRO A 15 -6.04 21.94 -2.49
CA PRO A 15 -6.45 22.14 -3.87
C PRO A 15 -6.91 23.58 -4.10
N GLU A 16 -6.71 24.06 -5.32
CA GLU A 16 -7.14 25.40 -5.73
C GLU A 16 -8.65 25.56 -5.54
N GLY A 17 -9.06 26.62 -4.83
CA GLY A 17 -10.47 26.85 -4.50
C GLY A 17 -10.93 26.26 -3.16
N PHE A 18 -10.09 25.53 -2.43
CA PHE A 18 -10.39 25.10 -1.06
C PHE A 18 -9.79 26.06 -0.04
N ASP A 19 -10.61 26.55 0.88
CA ASP A 19 -10.20 27.44 1.96
C ASP A 19 -9.97 26.63 3.25
N PRO A 20 -8.72 26.48 3.72
CA PRO A 20 -8.41 25.72 4.91
C PRO A 20 -8.85 26.40 6.22
N GLU A 21 -9.09 27.71 6.24
CA GLU A 21 -9.56 28.43 7.43
C GLU A 21 -11.04 28.15 7.70
N THR A 22 -11.86 28.06 6.65
CA THR A 22 -13.29 27.76 6.74
C THR A 22 -13.61 26.28 6.54
N ASN A 23 -12.65 25.51 6.01
CA ASN A 23 -12.82 24.10 5.63
C ASN A 23 -13.85 23.89 4.52
N ASP A 24 -14.04 24.90 3.66
CA ASP A 24 -15.04 24.95 2.62
C ASP A 24 -14.44 25.24 1.24
N TRP A 25 -15.20 24.93 0.20
CA TRP A 25 -14.87 25.31 -1.18
C TRP A 25 -15.40 26.70 -1.49
N LEU A 26 -14.59 27.50 -2.17
CA LEU A 26 -14.96 28.81 -2.69
C LEU A 26 -15.98 28.67 -3.83
N GLU A 27 -16.89 29.64 -3.94
CA GLU A 27 -17.90 29.70 -4.99
C GLU A 27 -17.24 29.82 -6.38
N GLY A 28 -17.70 29.01 -7.35
CA GLY A 28 -17.16 28.99 -8.72
C GLY A 28 -16.05 27.96 -8.95
N PHE A 29 -15.65 27.20 -7.93
CA PHE A 29 -14.66 26.11 -8.01
C PHE A 29 -15.30 24.71 -8.00
N GLU A 30 -16.57 24.58 -8.42
CA GLU A 30 -17.30 23.31 -8.39
C GLU A 30 -16.63 22.23 -9.24
N THR A 31 -16.00 22.59 -10.36
CA THR A 31 -15.27 21.64 -11.21
C THR A 31 -13.99 21.13 -10.52
N GLN A 32 -13.24 22.00 -9.84
CA GLN A 32 -12.06 21.60 -9.08
C GLN A 32 -12.45 20.72 -7.90
N ARG A 33 -13.54 21.06 -7.23
CA ARG A 33 -14.15 20.25 -6.16
C ARG A 33 -14.50 18.85 -6.65
N GLU A 34 -15.26 18.75 -7.73
CA GLU A 34 -15.69 17.46 -8.28
C GLU A 34 -14.49 16.59 -8.71
N ALA A 35 -13.49 17.19 -9.35
CA ALA A 35 -12.28 16.49 -9.75
C ALA A 35 -11.48 15.97 -8.52
N TRP A 36 -11.37 16.79 -7.47
CA TRP A 36 -10.71 16.40 -6.24
C TRP A 36 -11.48 15.30 -5.50
N GLU A 37 -12.80 15.43 -5.37
CA GLU A 37 -13.67 14.42 -4.76
C GLU A 37 -13.60 13.08 -5.52
N THR A 38 -13.57 13.12 -6.85
CA THR A 38 -13.41 11.92 -7.69
C THR A 38 -12.07 11.23 -7.44
N GLN A 39 -10.97 11.98 -7.48
CA GLN A 39 -9.64 11.43 -7.20
C GLN A 39 -9.53 10.85 -5.79
N TYR A 40 -10.19 11.49 -4.81
CA TYR A 40 -10.26 10.99 -3.45
C TYR A 40 -11.02 9.66 -3.38
N ALA A 41 -12.18 9.58 -4.03
CA ALA A 41 -12.99 8.35 -4.08
C ALA A 41 -12.22 7.19 -4.71
N GLU A 42 -11.52 7.41 -5.83
CA GLU A 42 -10.67 6.38 -6.43
C GLU A 42 -9.51 5.97 -5.52
N ALA A 43 -8.87 6.94 -4.85
CA ALA A 43 -7.80 6.67 -3.92
C ALA A 43 -8.26 5.84 -2.73
N GLN A 44 -9.44 6.15 -2.20
CA GLN A 44 -10.12 5.42 -1.15
C GLN A 44 -10.42 3.98 -1.59
N GLN A 45 -10.97 3.79 -2.78
CA GLN A 45 -11.23 2.46 -3.33
C GLN A 45 -9.95 1.62 -3.44
N ARG A 46 -8.83 2.22 -3.93
CA ARG A 46 -7.53 1.54 -3.99
C ARG A 46 -7.01 1.19 -2.58
N PHE A 47 -7.22 2.06 -1.60
CA PHE A 47 -6.84 1.80 -0.21
C PHE A 47 -7.63 0.65 0.40
N GLU A 48 -8.95 0.60 0.18
CA GLU A 48 -9.82 -0.48 0.66
C GLU A 48 -9.44 -1.83 0.04
N GLN A 49 -9.17 -1.86 -1.27
CA GLN A 49 -8.68 -3.06 -1.95
C GLN A 49 -7.34 -3.54 -1.38
N HIS A 50 -6.41 -2.62 -1.15
CA HIS A 50 -5.13 -2.96 -0.54
C HIS A 50 -5.30 -3.48 0.89
N GLN A 51 -6.18 -2.86 1.69
CA GLN A 51 -6.48 -3.33 3.04
C GLN A 51 -7.07 -4.75 3.01
N ALA A 52 -8.01 -5.02 2.11
CA ALA A 52 -8.56 -6.36 1.91
C ALA A 52 -7.49 -7.37 1.50
N GLN A 53 -6.56 -6.98 0.63
CA GLN A 53 -5.42 -7.83 0.24
C GLN A 53 -4.52 -8.17 1.44
N VAL A 54 -4.21 -7.18 2.29
CA VAL A 54 -3.38 -7.38 3.49
C VAL A 54 -4.06 -8.31 4.49
N ILE A 55 -5.37 -8.13 4.72
CA ILE A 55 -6.14 -9.02 5.60
C ILE A 55 -6.12 -10.46 5.06
N LYS A 56 -6.43 -10.63 3.77
CA LYS A 56 -6.43 -11.94 3.13
C LYS A 56 -5.06 -12.63 3.17
N SER A 57 -3.98 -11.87 2.99
CA SER A 57 -2.62 -12.41 3.10
C SER A 57 -2.35 -12.92 4.52
N ARG A 58 -2.72 -12.15 5.54
CA ARG A 58 -2.55 -12.55 6.94
C ARG A 58 -3.35 -13.82 7.27
N GLU A 59 -4.59 -13.91 6.83
CA GLU A 59 -5.42 -15.11 7.03
C GLU A 59 -4.80 -16.35 6.34
N ALA A 60 -4.26 -16.18 5.12
CA ALA A 60 -3.59 -17.25 4.40
C ALA A 60 -2.29 -17.69 5.09
N ASP A 61 -1.51 -16.75 5.61
CA ASP A 61 -0.29 -17.02 6.38
C ASP A 61 -0.63 -17.76 7.70
N GLU A 62 -1.70 -17.36 8.39
CA GLU A 62 -2.19 -18.04 9.59
C GLU A 62 -2.68 -19.47 9.30
N GLN A 63 -3.40 -19.68 8.19
CA GLN A 63 -3.81 -21.02 7.75
C GLN A 63 -2.62 -21.88 7.34
N ALA A 64 -1.66 -21.32 6.60
CA ALA A 64 -0.43 -22.04 6.24
C ALA A 64 0.39 -22.42 7.49
N ALA A 65 0.47 -21.55 8.49
CA ALA A 65 1.13 -21.84 9.76
C ALA A 65 0.42 -22.94 10.57
N ALA A 66 -0.91 -22.99 10.51
CA ALA A 66 -1.71 -24.04 11.14
C ALA A 66 -1.57 -25.40 10.42
N GLU A 67 -1.53 -25.41 9.08
CA GLU A 67 -1.39 -26.63 8.28
C GLU A 67 0.05 -27.18 8.26
N ALA A 68 1.06 -26.31 8.43
CA ALA A 68 2.47 -26.70 8.51
C ALA A 68 2.87 -27.34 9.86
N GLY A 69 1.93 -27.51 10.81
CA GLY A 69 2.22 -28.19 12.07
C GLY A 69 3.20 -27.42 12.97
N GLY A 70 2.88 -26.19 13.34
CA GLY A 70 3.42 -25.54 14.54
C GLY A 70 4.94 -25.41 14.63
N ALA A 71 5.56 -24.66 13.73
CA ALA A 71 6.82 -23.97 14.05
C ALA A 71 6.47 -22.56 14.53
N ALA A 72 6.68 -22.30 15.82
CA ALA A 72 6.27 -21.07 16.50
C ALA A 72 6.79 -19.77 15.81
N PRO A 73 5.99 -18.69 15.75
CA PRO A 73 6.54 -17.38 15.42
C PRO A 73 7.37 -16.92 16.63
N ALA A 74 8.68 -16.82 16.43
CA ALA A 74 9.57 -16.20 17.40
C ALA A 74 9.11 -14.77 17.66
N GLN A 75 8.74 -14.54 18.92
CA GLN A 75 8.37 -13.26 19.47
C GLN A 75 9.63 -12.36 19.53
N GLY A 76 9.68 -11.34 18.67
CA GLY A 76 10.58 -10.19 18.78
C GLY A 76 9.85 -9.02 18.12
N GLY A 77 9.41 -7.99 18.82
CA GLY A 77 10.14 -7.16 19.77
C GLY A 77 10.01 -5.74 19.23
N GLN A 78 9.18 -4.92 19.88
CA GLN A 78 8.96 -3.51 19.57
C GLN A 78 10.30 -2.76 19.45
N ALA A 79 10.52 -2.01 18.36
CA ALA A 79 11.35 -0.81 18.39
C ALA A 79 10.96 0.15 17.26
N SER A 80 10.54 1.34 17.67
CA SER A 80 10.32 2.51 16.85
C SER A 80 11.65 3.09 16.33
N GLY A 81 11.62 3.62 15.11
CA GLY A 81 12.48 4.73 14.69
C GLY A 81 13.75 4.38 13.92
N GLY A 82 13.92 5.03 12.76
CA GLY A 82 15.24 5.19 12.13
C GLY A 82 15.20 5.05 10.61
N GLY A 83 15.02 6.15 9.89
CA GLY A 83 15.32 6.19 8.46
C GLY A 83 16.83 5.99 8.23
N SER A 84 17.17 5.08 7.31
CA SER A 84 18.30 5.21 6.39
C SER A 84 18.21 4.12 5.33
N TYR A 85 18.27 4.55 4.08
CA TYR A 85 18.58 3.73 2.92
C TYR A 85 19.97 3.12 3.15
N SER A 86 20.04 1.82 3.38
CA SER A 86 21.29 1.06 3.29
C SER A 86 20.93 -0.37 2.93
N SER A 87 21.39 -0.77 1.76
CA SER A 87 21.34 -2.13 1.25
C SER A 87 22.08 -3.08 2.19
N GLU A 88 21.58 -4.32 2.23
CA GLU A 88 22.19 -5.51 2.83
C GLU A 88 21.84 -5.78 4.31
N SER A 89 20.67 -6.36 4.56
CA SER A 89 20.54 -7.82 4.72
C SER A 89 19.18 -8.22 5.31
N ALA A 90 18.44 -9.01 4.52
CA ALA A 90 17.59 -10.12 4.93
C ALA A 90 16.56 -9.90 6.07
N ASP A 91 15.54 -9.07 5.80
CA ASP A 91 14.18 -9.28 6.31
C ASP A 91 13.19 -8.79 5.24
N ASN A 92 13.29 -9.39 4.05
CA ASN A 92 12.28 -9.27 3.00
C ASN A 92 11.55 -10.62 2.84
N SER A 93 11.02 -11.13 3.95
CA SER A 93 10.19 -12.34 4.00
C SER A 93 8.79 -12.13 3.39
N GLY A 94 8.46 -10.92 2.93
CA GLY A 94 7.20 -10.63 2.22
C GLY A 94 7.24 -10.79 0.69
N ALA A 95 8.41 -10.92 0.07
CA ALA A 95 8.53 -11.00 -1.40
C ALA A 95 8.77 -12.43 -1.94
N LEU A 96 9.32 -13.34 -1.13
CA LEU A 96 9.73 -14.68 -1.59
C LEU A 96 8.55 -15.59 -1.94
N ALA A 97 7.41 -15.45 -1.25
CA ALA A 97 6.19 -16.18 -1.60
C ALA A 97 5.62 -15.77 -2.97
N SER A 98 5.80 -14.50 -3.36
CA SER A 98 5.36 -14.00 -4.67
C SER A 98 6.35 -14.33 -5.79
N ASP A 99 7.66 -14.34 -5.49
CA ASP A 99 8.71 -14.60 -6.48
C ASP A 99 8.74 -16.08 -6.92
N GLU A 100 8.50 -17.03 -6.02
CA GLU A 100 8.38 -18.46 -6.38
C GLU A 100 7.11 -18.74 -7.20
N ALA A 101 5.98 -18.15 -6.83
CA ALA A 101 4.74 -18.24 -7.60
C ALA A 101 4.88 -17.63 -9.00
N LEU A 102 5.64 -16.54 -9.14
CA LEU A 102 5.98 -15.93 -10.43
C LEU A 102 6.98 -16.77 -11.23
N ALA A 103 7.95 -17.41 -10.57
CA ALA A 103 8.88 -18.32 -11.21
C ALA A 103 8.15 -19.55 -11.79
N ALA A 104 7.21 -20.14 -11.04
CA ALA A 104 6.37 -21.24 -11.50
C ALA A 104 5.49 -20.83 -12.71
N LEU A 105 4.97 -19.59 -12.70
CA LEU A 105 4.18 -19.07 -13.83
C LEU A 105 5.06 -18.85 -15.09
N ARG A 106 6.29 -18.35 -14.90
CA ARG A 106 7.27 -18.17 -15.98
C ARG A 106 7.71 -19.50 -16.58
N GLU A 107 7.96 -20.51 -15.76
CA GLU A 107 8.32 -21.85 -16.23
C GLU A 107 7.18 -22.46 -17.06
N LYS A 108 5.92 -22.35 -16.59
CA LYS A 108 4.76 -22.84 -17.34
C LYS A 108 4.54 -22.11 -18.68
N LEU A 109 4.84 -20.82 -18.76
CA LEU A 109 4.74 -20.06 -20.01
C LEU A 109 5.93 -20.33 -20.94
N ALA A 110 7.14 -20.46 -20.40
CA ALA A 110 8.34 -20.81 -21.15
C ALA A 110 8.34 -22.26 -21.66
N GLY A 111 7.66 -23.17 -20.95
CA GLY A 111 7.45 -24.57 -21.34
C GLY A 111 6.16 -24.86 -22.11
N GLY A 112 5.32 -23.85 -22.37
CA GLY A 112 3.97 -24.00 -22.93
C GLY A 112 3.79 -23.54 -24.38
N GLN A 113 4.87 -23.19 -25.09
CA GLN A 113 4.85 -22.86 -26.52
C GLN A 113 5.78 -23.79 -27.29
N SER A 114 5.39 -25.05 -27.40
CA SER A 114 5.87 -26.03 -28.40
C SER A 114 4.80 -27.09 -28.60
#